data_AF-A0AA39NBP2-F1
#
_entry.id   AF-A0AA39NBP2-F1
#
_cell.length_a   1.000
_cell.length_b   1.000
_cell.length_c   1.000
_cell.angle_alpha   90.00
_cell.angle_beta   90.00
_cell.angle_gamma   90.00
#
_symmetry.space_group_name_H-M   'P 1'
#
loop_
_entity.id
_entity.type
_entity.pdbx_description
1 polymer ?
#
loop_
_entity_poly.entity_id
_entity_poly.type
_entity_poly.pdbx_seq_one_letter_code
_entity_poly.pdbx_strand_id
1 'polypeptide(L)'
;MLRAPSSRELVLGFRRSLHTSQGNVDLPPFLPTTAPMHWLSENELRQYIPPLMRVGWCLRWSTKLKSCELSSEFPIAGYKTAMRFMNDIYNCRKRLSISVQTHSALSPPIFLPGKAESEGVPYKYPGITLRDVRFAMLVQKHYAENYQPKPRKPRDVPEAPEVLTDGSLLRGILERAGIPYATD
;
A
#
# COMPACT_ATOMS: atom_id res chain seq x y z
N MET A 1 18.55 -3.65 -27.97
CA MET A 1 17.40 -2.72 -28.00
C MET A 1 16.40 -3.17 -26.94
N LEU A 2 16.35 -2.50 -25.78
CA LEU A 2 15.38 -2.80 -24.73
C LEU A 2 14.05 -2.10 -25.10
N ARG A 3 13.06 -2.89 -25.49
CA ARG A 3 11.72 -2.42 -25.85
C ARG A 3 11.04 -1.98 -24.55
N ALA A 4 10.72 -0.70 -24.42
CA ALA A 4 9.94 -0.22 -23.29
C ALA A 4 8.60 -0.97 -23.26
N PRO A 5 8.21 -1.60 -22.14
CA PRO A 5 6.93 -2.30 -22.06
C PRO A 5 5.79 -1.32 -22.36
N SER A 6 4.85 -1.76 -23.19
CA SER A 6 3.71 -0.95 -23.59
C SER A 6 2.96 -0.49 -22.35
N SER A 7 2.70 0.82 -22.26
CA SER A 7 2.08 1.49 -21.11
C SER A 7 0.65 1.02 -20.80
N ARG A 8 0.12 0.04 -21.55
CA ARG A 8 -1.23 -0.51 -21.42
C ARG A 8 -1.32 -1.85 -20.68
N GLU A 9 -0.20 -2.51 -20.37
CA GLU A 9 -0.22 -3.84 -19.72
C GLU A 9 0.23 -3.88 -18.26
N LEU A 10 0.67 -2.77 -17.68
CA LEU A 10 0.95 -2.67 -16.23
C LEU A 10 -0.24 -2.09 -15.44
N VAL A 11 -1.46 -2.35 -15.90
CA VAL A 11 -2.65 -2.33 -15.03
C VAL A 11 -2.76 -3.73 -14.43
N LEU A 12 -1.81 -4.11 -13.57
CA LEU A 12 -2.01 -5.25 -12.68
C LEU A 12 -3.16 -4.86 -11.75
N GLY A 13 -4.35 -5.36 -12.08
CA GLY A 13 -5.58 -5.17 -11.35
C GLY A 13 -5.48 -5.74 -9.95
N PHE A 14 -4.97 -4.95 -9.01
CA PHE A 14 -5.17 -5.19 -7.59
C PHE A 14 -6.55 -4.61 -7.21
N ARG A 15 -7.58 -5.43 -7.44
CA ARG A 15 -8.88 -5.25 -6.80
C ARG A 15 -8.67 -5.19 -5.29
N ARG A 16 -8.97 -4.02 -4.72
CA ARG A 16 -9.35 -3.73 -3.33
C ARG A 16 -9.51 -4.96 -2.43
N SER A 17 -8.40 -5.45 -1.91
CA SER A 17 -8.42 -6.22 -0.67
C SER A 17 -7.47 -5.50 0.27
N LEU A 18 -8.01 -4.51 1.00
CA LEU A 18 -7.34 -3.85 2.12
C LEU A 18 -7.29 -4.84 3.29
N HIS A 19 -6.67 -6.00 3.10
CA HIS A 19 -6.30 -6.87 4.21
C HIS A 19 -5.00 -6.32 4.78
N THR A 20 -5.15 -5.61 5.90
CA THR A 20 -4.06 -5.23 6.78
C THR A 20 -3.38 -6.46 7.35
N SER A 21 -2.43 -7.02 6.61
CA SER A 21 -1.31 -7.70 7.23
C SER A 21 -0.45 -6.59 7.85
N GLN A 22 -0.54 -6.44 9.17
CA GLN A 22 0.33 -5.59 9.97
C GLN A 22 1.72 -6.25 10.02
N GLY A 23 2.39 -6.33 8.86
CA GLY A 23 3.78 -6.76 8.79
C GLY A 23 4.63 -5.66 9.40
N ASN A 24 5.37 -5.97 10.45
CA ASN A 24 6.38 -5.07 10.97
C ASN A 24 7.47 -4.96 9.90
N VAL A 25 7.49 -3.87 9.13
CA VAL A 25 8.50 -3.64 8.11
C VAL A 25 9.62 -2.85 8.76
N ASP A 26 10.80 -3.45 8.88
CA ASP A 26 11.96 -2.80 9.46
C ASP A 26 12.35 -1.56 8.65
N LEU A 27 12.46 -0.42 9.31
CA LEU A 27 12.82 0.83 8.66
C LEU A 27 14.22 0.72 8.04
N PRO A 28 14.43 1.22 6.82
CA PRO A 28 15.75 1.30 6.22
C PRO A 28 16.72 2.04 7.16
N PRO A 29 18.02 1.71 7.14
CA PRO A 29 19.03 2.38 7.95
C PRO A 29 18.98 3.89 7.75
N PHE A 30 19.37 4.65 8.79
CA PHE A 30 19.45 6.09 8.68
C PHE A 30 20.51 6.45 7.65
N LEU A 31 20.09 6.97 6.50
CA LEU A 31 21.02 7.35 5.46
C LEU A 31 21.58 8.75 5.71
N PRO A 32 22.86 8.99 5.35
CA PRO A 32 23.43 10.32 5.39
C PRO A 32 22.59 11.27 4.52
N THR A 33 22.30 12.45 5.06
CA THR A 33 21.48 13.49 4.43
C THR A 33 22.16 14.12 3.20
N THR A 34 23.39 13.70 2.88
CA THR A 34 24.22 14.25 1.82
C THR A 34 23.61 13.92 0.46
N ALA A 35 23.13 14.97 -0.21
CA ALA A 35 22.83 14.90 -1.62
C ALA A 35 24.14 14.84 -2.43
N PRO A 36 24.15 14.17 -3.59
CA PRO A 36 23.02 13.52 -4.25
C PRO A 36 22.83 12.07 -3.79
N MET A 37 21.57 11.64 -3.67
CA MET A 37 21.27 10.27 -3.25
C MET A 37 21.15 9.34 -4.43
N HIS A 38 21.56 8.08 -4.28
CA HIS A 38 21.45 7.09 -5.33
C HIS A 38 20.02 6.54 -5.44
N TRP A 39 19.64 6.17 -6.66
CA TRP A 39 18.48 5.30 -6.88
C TRP A 39 18.63 4.02 -6.06
N LEU A 40 17.49 3.44 -5.69
CA LEU A 40 17.49 2.09 -5.14
C LEU A 40 18.20 1.13 -6.10
N SER A 41 19.21 0.44 -5.58
CA SER A 41 19.81 -0.72 -6.22
C SER A 41 18.80 -1.84 -6.39
N GLU A 42 19.10 -2.82 -7.24
CA GLU A 42 18.25 -3.99 -7.43
C GLU A 42 17.98 -4.74 -6.13
N ASN A 43 19.00 -4.87 -5.27
CA ASN A 43 18.88 -5.53 -3.97
C ASN A 43 17.93 -4.74 -3.04
N GLU A 44 18.07 -3.42 -2.99
CA GLU A 44 17.19 -2.57 -2.18
C GLU A 44 15.75 -2.57 -2.71
N LEU A 45 15.56 -2.58 -4.03
CA LEU A 45 14.22 -2.72 -4.63
C LEU A 45 13.56 -4.02 -4.18
N ARG A 46 14.27 -5.14 -4.27
CA ARG A 46 13.79 -6.46 -3.85
C ARG A 46 13.50 -6.52 -2.35
N GLN A 47 14.29 -5.80 -1.54
CA GLN A 47 14.14 -5.78 -0.09
C GLN A 47 12.95 -4.92 0.37
N TYR A 48 12.82 -3.69 -0.15
CA TYR A 48 11.94 -2.68 0.45
C TYR A 48 10.62 -2.46 -0.28
N ILE A 49 10.55 -2.72 -1.59
CA ILE A 49 9.33 -2.47 -2.37
C ILE A 49 8.23 -3.50 -2.08
N PRO A 50 8.49 -4.82 -2.02
CA PRO A 50 7.42 -5.79 -1.80
C PRO A 50 6.64 -5.58 -0.48
N PRO A 51 7.28 -5.27 0.67
CA PRO A 51 6.55 -4.94 1.90
C PRO A 51 5.65 -3.71 1.76
N LEU A 52 6.12 -2.64 1.11
CA LEU A 52 5.32 -1.44 0.84
C LEU A 52 4.10 -1.76 -0.03
N MET A 53 4.26 -2.62 -1.03
CA MET A 53 3.15 -3.05 -1.89
C MET A 53 2.07 -3.82 -1.14
N ARG A 54 2.44 -4.65 -0.15
CA ARG A 54 1.46 -5.37 0.68
C ARG A 54 0.58 -4.44 1.51
N VAL A 55 1.07 -3.25 1.84
CA VAL A 55 0.34 -2.24 2.63
C VAL A 55 -0.28 -1.13 1.78
N GLY A 56 -0.41 -1.37 0.46
CA GLY A 56 -1.19 -0.52 -0.45
C GLY A 56 -0.40 0.53 -1.22
N TRP A 57 0.94 0.54 -1.11
CA TRP A 57 1.76 1.39 -1.97
C TRP A 57 1.94 0.76 -3.36
N CYS A 58 2.07 1.60 -4.37
CA CYS A 58 2.24 1.21 -5.75
C CYS A 58 3.43 1.94 -6.36
N LEU A 59 4.27 1.20 -7.07
CA LEU A 59 5.30 1.75 -7.95
C LEU A 59 4.65 2.19 -9.26
N ARG A 60 4.74 3.47 -9.61
CA ARG A 60 4.21 4.01 -10.87
C ARG A 60 5.33 4.53 -11.76
N TRP A 61 5.28 4.17 -13.03
CA TRP A 61 6.15 4.75 -14.05
C TRP A 61 5.47 5.97 -14.67
N SER A 62 6.10 7.14 -14.55
CA SER A 62 5.66 8.36 -15.21
C SER A 62 6.33 8.50 -16.57
N THR A 63 5.57 8.37 -17.65
CA THR A 63 6.09 8.61 -19.01
C THR A 63 6.51 10.05 -19.24
N LYS A 64 5.82 11.00 -18.58
CA LYS A 64 6.11 12.44 -18.64
C LYS A 64 7.44 12.78 -17.98
N LEU A 65 7.71 12.21 -16.81
CA LEU A 65 8.93 12.47 -16.05
C LEU A 65 10.06 11.48 -16.36
N LYS A 66 9.74 10.41 -17.09
CA LYS A 66 10.64 9.27 -17.36
C LYS A 66 11.24 8.72 -16.06
N SER A 67 10.43 8.65 -15.02
CA SER A 67 10.83 8.28 -13.66
C SER A 67 9.84 7.34 -12.99
N CYS A 68 10.31 6.60 -11.99
CA CYS A 68 9.45 5.90 -11.05
C CYS A 68 9.05 6.81 -9.89
N GLU A 69 7.83 6.65 -9.40
CA GLU A 69 7.34 7.24 -8.15
C GLU A 69 6.65 6.19 -7.28
N LEU A 70 6.71 6.39 -5.96
CA LEU A 70 5.92 5.61 -5.00
C LEU A 70 4.62 6.35 -4.70
N SER A 71 3.49 5.67 -4.84
CA SER A 71 2.16 6.25 -4.63
C SER A 71 1.30 5.40 -3.70
N SER A 72 0.47 6.00 -2.86
CA SER A 72 -0.52 5.27 -2.05
C SER A 72 -1.78 6.11 -1.82
N GLU A 73 -2.92 5.43 -1.70
CA GLU A 73 -4.22 6.04 -1.37
C GLU A 73 -4.63 5.65 0.05
N PHE A 74 -4.91 6.65 0.88
CA PHE A 74 -5.29 6.44 2.28
C PHE A 74 -6.79 6.60 2.50
N PRO A 75 -7.51 5.53 2.91
CA PRO A 75 -8.94 5.64 3.21
C PRO A 75 -9.11 6.35 4.56
N ILE A 76 -9.63 7.58 4.54
CA ILE A 76 -9.82 8.38 5.75
C ILE A 76 -11.31 8.73 5.90
N ALA A 77 -11.86 8.39 7.07
CA ALA A 77 -13.24 8.69 7.40
C ALA A 77 -13.39 10.18 7.75
N GLY A 78 -13.80 10.97 6.75
CA GLY A 78 -14.23 12.35 6.92
C GLY A 78 -13.15 13.40 6.70
N TYR A 79 -13.60 14.61 6.32
CA TYR A 79 -12.75 15.73 5.93
C TYR A 79 -11.84 16.22 7.06
N LYS A 80 -12.36 16.34 8.29
CA LYS A 80 -11.59 16.83 9.45
C LYS A 80 -10.38 15.93 9.76
N THR A 81 -10.59 14.63 9.73
CA THR A 81 -9.54 13.63 9.93
C THR A 81 -8.52 13.66 8.79
N ALA A 82 -8.99 13.80 7.54
CA ALA A 82 -8.12 13.94 6.38
C ALA A 82 -7.23 15.20 6.46
N MET A 83 -7.78 16.34 6.90
CA MET A 83 -7.01 17.56 7.11
C MET A 83 -5.97 17.42 8.22
N ARG A 84 -6.27 16.71 9.31
CA ARG A 84 -5.28 16.42 10.37
C ARG A 84 -4.14 15.56 9.82
N PHE A 85 -4.46 14.48 9.13
CA PHE A 85 -3.45 13.62 8.50
C PHE A 85 -2.56 14.40 7.51
N MET A 86 -3.16 15.29 6.70
CA MET A 86 -2.40 16.16 5.79
C MET A 86 -1.54 17.18 6.51
N ASN A 87 -2.01 17.76 7.62
CA ASN A 87 -1.20 18.68 8.40
C ASN A 87 -0.02 17.97 9.06
N ASP A 88 -0.22 16.74 9.53
CA ASP A 88 0.85 15.92 10.13
C ASP A 88 1.93 15.51 9.11
N ILE A 89 1.54 15.26 7.85
CA ILE A 89 2.45 14.81 6.78
C ILE A 89 2.98 15.95 5.90
N TYR A 90 2.40 17.16 6.01
CA TYR A 90 2.57 18.36 5.19
C TYR A 90 1.57 18.53 4.02
N ASN A 91 1.15 19.80 3.82
CA ASN A 91 0.10 20.35 2.93
C ASN A 91 -0.24 19.58 1.63
N CYS A 92 -1.11 18.57 1.70
CA CYS A 92 -1.73 17.93 0.53
C CYS A 92 -3.21 18.38 0.37
N ARG A 93 -3.84 18.20 -0.81
CA ARG A 93 -5.23 18.64 -1.10
C ARG A 93 -6.19 17.48 -1.46
N LYS A 94 -7.35 17.47 -0.78
CA LYS A 94 -8.71 16.92 -1.06
C LYS A 94 -8.96 15.45 -1.47
N ARG A 95 -7.96 14.66 -1.85
CA ARG A 95 -7.99 13.17 -1.78
C ARG A 95 -6.55 12.75 -1.49
N LEU A 96 -6.31 12.01 -0.40
CA LEU A 96 -4.95 11.68 0.04
C LEU A 96 -4.38 10.54 -0.79
N SER A 97 -4.04 10.88 -2.03
CA SER A 97 -3.03 10.18 -2.79
C SER A 97 -1.70 10.85 -2.45
N ILE A 98 -0.81 10.13 -1.79
CA ILE A 98 0.56 10.60 -1.54
C ILE A 98 1.43 10.01 -2.64
N SER A 99 2.24 10.85 -3.28
CA SER A 99 3.18 10.44 -4.32
C SER A 99 4.56 10.99 -3.97
N VAL A 100 5.58 10.14 -4.02
CA VAL A 100 6.92 10.44 -3.49
C VAL A 100 7.97 10.02 -4.52
N GLN A 101 8.87 10.95 -4.83
CA GLN A 101 10.04 10.73 -5.67
C GLN A 101 11.11 11.75 -5.31
N THR A 102 12.38 11.38 -5.46
CA THR A 102 13.50 12.30 -5.33
C THR A 102 13.84 12.89 -6.69
N HIS A 103 13.73 14.22 -6.84
CA HIS A 103 13.97 14.93 -8.11
C HIS A 103 15.43 14.94 -8.60
N SER A 104 16.39 14.79 -7.68
CA SER A 104 17.83 14.93 -7.95
C SER A 104 18.62 13.70 -7.51
N ALA A 105 18.13 12.51 -7.88
CA ALA A 105 18.81 11.26 -7.56
C ALA A 105 19.88 10.93 -8.60
N LEU A 106 21.00 10.34 -8.17
CA LEU A 106 21.99 9.76 -9.07
C LEU A 106 21.42 8.46 -9.63
N SER A 107 21.14 8.44 -10.93
CA SER A 107 20.75 7.20 -11.60
C SER A 107 21.94 6.23 -11.65
N PRO A 108 21.70 4.92 -11.75
CA PRO A 108 22.75 3.99 -12.11
C PRO A 108 23.40 4.44 -13.43
N PRO A 109 24.71 4.22 -13.64
CA PRO A 109 25.36 4.56 -14.89
C PRO A 109 24.68 3.83 -16.05
N ILE A 110 24.21 4.60 -17.04
CA ILE A 110 23.62 4.03 -18.26
C ILE A 110 24.76 3.78 -19.24
N PHE A 111 25.14 2.51 -19.40
CA PHE A 111 26.08 2.12 -20.43
C PHE A 111 25.36 2.09 -21.78
N LEU A 112 25.58 3.13 -22.60
CA LEU A 112 25.05 3.17 -23.96
C LEU A 112 25.89 2.24 -24.85
N PRO A 113 25.26 1.37 -25.67
CA PRO A 113 26.00 0.49 -26.56
C PRO A 113 26.79 1.31 -27.59
N GLY A 114 28.11 1.13 -27.64
CA GLY A 114 28.99 1.74 -28.63
C GLY A 114 29.91 2.86 -28.14
N LYS A 115 29.85 3.25 -26.86
CA LYS A 115 30.91 4.07 -26.25
C LYS A 115 31.84 3.16 -25.45
N ALA A 116 33.15 3.28 -25.69
CA ALA A 116 34.19 2.64 -24.90
C ALA A 116 33.96 2.91 -23.40
N GLU A 117 34.52 2.07 -22.53
CA GLU A 117 34.43 2.03 -21.05
C GLU A 117 34.88 3.32 -20.31
N SER A 118 34.82 4.47 -20.97
CA SER A 118 35.06 5.78 -20.41
C SER A 118 33.90 6.16 -19.48
N GLU A 119 34.16 6.04 -18.17
CA GLU A 119 33.49 6.73 -17.06
C GLU A 119 32.02 7.10 -17.32
N GLY A 120 31.12 6.18 -17.01
CA GLY A 120 29.69 6.46 -17.00
C GLY A 120 29.39 7.60 -16.03
N VAL A 121 29.23 8.83 -16.53
CA VAL A 121 28.91 9.99 -15.71
C VAL A 121 27.55 9.76 -15.06
N PRO A 122 27.44 9.79 -13.71
CA PRO A 122 26.17 9.66 -13.02
C PRO A 122 25.25 10.81 -13.45
N TYR A 123 24.15 10.49 -14.15
CA TYR A 123 23.16 11.50 -14.51
C TYR A 123 22.20 11.72 -13.33
N LYS A 124 21.81 12.99 -13.13
CA LYS A 124 20.77 13.36 -12.16
C LYS A 124 19.41 13.19 -12.83
N TYR A 125 18.68 12.14 -12.44
CA TYR A 125 17.32 11.89 -12.92
C TYR A 125 16.37 11.67 -11.74
N PRO A 126 15.10 12.11 -11.85
CA PRO A 126 14.10 11.80 -10.83
C PRO A 126 13.96 10.29 -10.68
N GLY A 127 13.92 9.81 -9.44
CA GLY A 127 13.77 8.39 -9.16
C GLY A 127 13.50 8.13 -7.69
N ILE A 128 13.36 6.84 -7.37
CA ILE A 128 13.09 6.40 -6.01
C ILE A 128 14.41 6.07 -5.33
N THR A 129 14.56 6.63 -4.15
CA THR A 129 15.71 6.47 -3.27
C THR A 129 15.25 5.86 -1.95
N LEU A 130 16.21 5.47 -1.12
CA LEU A 130 15.91 4.98 0.23
C LEU A 130 15.23 6.04 1.13
N ARG A 131 15.38 7.35 0.86
CA ARG A 131 14.62 8.39 1.57
C ARG A 131 13.13 8.31 1.24
N ASP A 132 12.79 8.08 -0.01
CA ASP A 132 11.40 7.97 -0.45
C ASP A 132 10.74 6.73 0.18
N VAL A 133 11.46 5.60 0.20
CA VAL A 133 11.05 4.37 0.91
C VAL A 133 10.84 4.64 2.40
N ARG A 134 11.82 5.25 3.06
CA ARG A 134 11.73 5.53 4.51
C ARG A 134 10.56 6.46 4.81
N PHE A 135 10.35 7.49 4.01
CA PHE A 135 9.22 8.39 4.14
C PHE A 135 7.89 7.64 3.96
N ALA A 136 7.76 6.82 2.92
CA ALA A 136 6.56 6.00 2.69
C ALA A 136 6.23 5.09 3.88
N MET A 137 7.25 4.46 4.47
CA MET A 137 7.09 3.60 5.65
C MET A 137 6.66 4.39 6.89
N LEU A 138 7.25 5.57 7.13
CA LEU A 138 6.87 6.44 8.25
C LEU A 138 5.43 6.95 8.11
N VAL A 139 5.03 7.34 6.89
CA VAL A 139 3.65 7.74 6.58
C VAL A 139 2.69 6.58 6.84
N GLN A 140 3.02 5.38 6.38
CA GLN A 140 2.19 4.19 6.59
C GLN A 140 2.03 3.87 8.08
N LYS A 141 3.13 3.92 8.84
CA LYS A 141 3.12 3.69 10.29
C LYS A 141 2.26 4.73 11.00
N HIS A 142 2.46 6.01 10.69
CA HIS A 142 1.67 7.11 11.28
C HIS A 142 0.18 6.97 10.97
N TYR A 143 -0.17 6.59 9.74
CA TYR A 143 -1.54 6.30 9.35
C TYR A 143 -2.14 5.13 10.15
N ALA A 144 -1.44 4.00 10.23
CA ALA A 144 -1.92 2.81 10.94
C ALA A 144 -2.15 3.07 12.45
N GLU A 145 -1.28 3.86 13.08
CA GLU A 145 -1.35 4.15 14.51
C GLU A 145 -2.45 5.15 14.87
N ASN A 146 -2.62 6.20 14.07
CA ASN A 146 -3.43 7.37 14.45
C ASN A 146 -4.75 7.51 13.67
N TYR A 147 -4.84 6.92 12.48
CA TYR A 147 -5.91 7.22 11.51
C TYR A 147 -6.67 6.00 11.02
N GLN A 148 -6.05 4.81 11.07
CA GLN A 148 -6.72 3.59 10.65
C GLN A 148 -7.89 3.26 11.61
N PRO A 149 -9.10 3.02 11.08
CA PRO A 149 -10.23 2.61 11.91
C PRO A 149 -9.89 1.33 12.65
N LYS A 150 -9.88 1.39 13.99
CA LYS A 150 -9.72 0.18 14.81
C LYS A 150 -10.95 -0.69 14.59
N PRO A 151 -10.78 -2.01 14.35
CA PRO A 151 -11.92 -2.92 14.30
C PRO A 151 -12.70 -2.73 15.60
N ARG A 152 -14.01 -2.53 15.48
CA ARG A 152 -14.87 -2.47 16.66
C ARG A 152 -14.64 -3.77 17.42
N LYS A 153 -14.32 -3.69 18.72
CA LYS A 153 -14.35 -4.88 19.57
C LYS A 153 -15.69 -5.57 19.30
N PRO A 154 -15.72 -6.90 19.13
CA PRO A 154 -16.96 -7.64 19.12
C PRO A 154 -17.74 -7.12 20.32
N ARG A 155 -18.92 -6.53 20.07
CA ARG A 155 -19.80 -6.17 21.16
C ARG A 155 -20.05 -7.49 21.86
N ASP A 156 -19.74 -7.58 23.15
CA ASP A 156 -20.12 -8.73 23.96
C ASP A 156 -21.63 -8.87 23.76
N VAL A 157 -22.01 -9.80 22.89
CA VAL A 157 -23.40 -10.12 22.66
C VAL A 157 -23.80 -10.70 24.00
N PRO A 158 -24.77 -10.10 24.73
CA PRO A 158 -25.29 -10.73 25.93
C PRO A 158 -25.61 -12.15 25.52
N GLU A 159 -24.99 -13.12 26.22
CA GLU A 159 -25.18 -14.54 26.03
C GLU A 159 -26.67 -14.76 25.75
N ALA A 160 -26.99 -15.04 24.49
CA ALA A 160 -28.38 -15.11 24.08
C ALA A 160 -29.01 -16.13 25.02
N PRO A 161 -30.10 -15.79 25.74
CA PRO A 161 -30.74 -16.73 26.65
C PRO A 161 -30.92 -18.00 25.84
N GLU A 162 -30.41 -19.13 26.35
CA GLU A 162 -30.49 -20.42 25.67
C GLU A 162 -31.91 -20.55 25.15
N VAL A 163 -32.06 -20.36 23.84
CA VAL A 163 -33.34 -20.59 23.20
C VAL A 163 -33.44 -22.09 23.26
N LEU A 164 -34.11 -22.57 24.31
CA LEU A 164 -34.73 -23.88 24.38
C LEU A 164 -35.41 -24.03 23.03
N THR A 165 -34.73 -24.73 22.12
CA THR A 165 -35.24 -25.11 20.82
C THR A 165 -36.19 -26.24 21.12
N ASP A 166 -37.30 -25.87 21.73
CA ASP A 166 -38.44 -26.74 21.87
C ASP A 166 -38.80 -27.13 20.44
N GLY A 167 -38.73 -28.43 20.14
CA GLY A 167 -38.85 -28.96 18.77
C GLY A 167 -40.14 -28.57 18.05
N SER A 168 -41.05 -27.87 18.73
CA SER A 168 -42.28 -27.30 18.18
C SER A 168 -42.04 -26.27 17.06
N LEU A 169 -40.94 -25.49 17.10
CA LEU A 169 -40.69 -24.47 16.08
C LEU A 169 -40.20 -25.08 14.76
N LEU A 170 -39.34 -26.10 14.86
CA LEU A 170 -38.89 -26.91 13.72
C LEU A 170 -40.04 -27.70 13.12
N ARG A 171 -40.91 -28.27 13.96
CA ARG A 171 -42.13 -28.97 13.53
C ARG A 171 -43.10 -28.03 12.81
N GLY A 172 -43.33 -26.83 13.33
CA GLY A 172 -44.22 -25.84 12.70
C GLY A 172 -43.71 -25.32 11.34
N ILE A 173 -42.39 -25.26 11.14
CA ILE A 173 -41.78 -24.91 9.85
C ILE A 173 -41.96 -26.07 8.85
N LEU A 174 -41.73 -27.31 9.28
CA LEU A 174 -41.82 -28.50 8.41
C LEU A 174 -43.27 -28.81 8.00
N GLU A 175 -44.24 -28.65 8.90
CA GLU A 175 -45.67 -28.77 8.59
C GLU A 175 -46.12 -27.72 7.57
N ARG A 176 -45.68 -26.46 7.70
CA ARG A 176 -45.99 -25.41 6.71
C ARG A 176 -45.31 -25.64 5.37
N ALA A 177 -44.18 -26.32 5.35
CA ALA A 177 -43.48 -26.70 4.13
C ALA A 177 -44.06 -27.96 3.46
N GLY A 178 -45.06 -28.62 4.08
CA GLY A 178 -45.66 -29.85 3.56
C GLY A 178 -44.75 -31.07 3.62
N ILE A 179 -43.72 -31.04 4.46
CA ILE A 179 -42.76 -32.13 4.60
C ILE A 179 -43.23 -33.05 5.74
N PRO A 180 -43.63 -34.31 5.47
CA PRO A 180 -44.09 -35.21 6.53
C PRO A 180 -42.93 -35.55 7.47
N TYR A 181 -43.13 -35.32 8.76
CA TYR A 181 -42.19 -35.70 9.81
C TYR A 181 -42.52 -37.11 10.27
N ALA A 182 -41.61 -38.07 10.08
CA ALA A 182 -41.78 -39.41 10.61
C ALA A 182 -41.52 -39.37 12.12
N THR A 183 -42.56 -39.64 12.91
CA THR A 183 -42.44 -39.89 14.34
C THR A 183 -42.22 -41.38 14.54
N ASP A 184 -41.06 -41.76 15.08
CA ASP A 184 -40.87 -43.07 15.71
C ASP A 184 -41.57 -43.11 17.07
#